data_AF-A0A9E6BMG2-F1
#
_entry.id   AF-A0A9E6BMG2-F1
#
_cell.length_a   1.000
_cell.length_b   1.000
_cell.length_c   1.000
_cell.angle_alpha   90.00
_cell.angle_beta   90.00
_cell.angle_gamma   90.00
#
_symmetry.space_group_name_H-M   'P 1'
#
loop_
_entity.id
_entity.type
_entity.pdbx_description
1 polymer ?
#
loop_
_entity_poly.entity_id
_entity_poly.type
_entity_poly.pdbx_seq_one_letter_code
_entity_poly.pdbx_strand_id
1 'polypeptide(L)'
;MSRKFPGGSLKFLAAKSPRNLRRHTAKVLLLDEIDGYEVGQEGDPIALAEMRTLTYRDRKIIAGSTPIFDFGPATRLFDKSDKRIFEVPCPSCDELSEIRWADIKWDEGKPETAHWVCPSNGCVIPENHKAEMVADGRWRATAPEVAGHAGFRINALVSPHFNARWGKLVAEFLEAKKSPETLQTFTNLVLGEPWKTETDDLDEHELFGRREPFGLKAIPAEVMFLTMGVDCQDDRLELVIMGHAKSDIYVLDHRVFYGPIDGESVWQDLDSLLRERWQHPGGGAIGIDSAAIDSGDGGHTDIVNAFTRTRFGRRVVSIKGLGGFSRPFLKRSGTKGQLLWLVGADAVKSQLFNRISRN
;
A
#
# COMPACT_ATOMS: atom_id res chain seq x y z
N MET A 1 -1.20 26.23 16.57
CA MET A 1 -0.74 27.64 16.60
C MET A 1 -1.79 28.51 15.93
N SER A 2 -2.11 29.71 16.42
CA SER A 2 -3.09 30.60 15.77
C SER A 2 -2.66 32.05 15.76
N ARG A 3 -2.82 32.74 14.62
CA ARG A 3 -2.54 34.17 14.47
C ARG A 3 -3.78 34.88 13.93
N LYS A 4 -4.12 36.03 14.51
CA LYS A 4 -5.23 36.88 14.06
C LYS A 4 -4.68 38.04 13.23
N PHE A 5 -5.43 38.41 12.20
CA PHE A 5 -5.15 39.54 11.33
C PHE A 5 -6.43 40.39 11.18
N PRO A 6 -6.32 41.67 10.81
CA PRO A 6 -7.50 42.41 10.36
C PRO A 6 -8.21 41.64 9.24
N GLY A 7 -9.47 41.28 9.44
CA GLY A 7 -10.27 40.54 8.46
C GLY A 7 -10.17 39.00 8.50
N GLY A 8 -9.40 38.39 9.41
CA GLY A 8 -9.35 36.93 9.48
C GLY A 8 -8.40 36.31 10.52
N SER A 9 -8.25 34.98 10.47
CA SER A 9 -7.31 34.25 11.31
C SER A 9 -6.69 33.08 10.56
N LEU A 10 -5.41 32.83 10.83
CA LEU A 10 -4.67 31.66 10.35
C LEU A 10 -4.44 30.70 11.52
N LYS A 11 -4.71 29.41 11.29
CA LYS A 11 -4.50 28.35 12.28
C LYS A 11 -3.73 27.20 11.67
N PHE A 12 -2.69 26.76 12.37
CA PHE A 12 -1.95 25.54 12.08
C PHE A 12 -2.39 24.46 13.05
N LEU A 13 -2.87 23.35 12.50
CA LEU A 13 -3.44 22.22 13.22
C LEU A 13 -2.73 20.95 12.77
N ALA A 14 -2.44 20.06 13.72
CA ALA A 14 -1.92 18.74 13.40
C ALA A 14 -3.10 17.79 13.11
N ALA A 15 -3.07 17.14 11.95
CA ALA A 15 -4.11 16.20 11.50
C ALA A 15 -4.13 14.87 12.29
N LYS A 16 -3.07 14.57 13.07
CA LYS A 16 -2.93 13.34 13.86
C LYS A 16 -4.04 13.10 14.89
N SER A 17 -4.73 14.15 15.34
CA SER A 17 -5.83 14.02 16.29
C SER A 17 -7.10 14.67 15.74
N PRO A 18 -8.18 13.90 15.50
CA PRO A 18 -9.46 14.43 15.05
C PRO A 18 -10.02 15.56 15.92
N ARG A 19 -9.73 15.52 17.23
CA ARG A 19 -10.10 16.57 18.20
C ARG A 19 -9.59 17.95 17.78
N ASN A 20 -8.42 18.03 17.15
CA ASN A 20 -7.82 19.30 16.72
C ASN A 20 -8.59 19.95 15.57
N LEU A 21 -9.35 19.17 14.80
CA LEU A 21 -10.12 19.66 13.66
C LEU A 21 -11.50 20.18 14.10
N ARG A 22 -11.96 19.83 15.31
CA ARG A 22 -13.27 20.22 15.83
C ARG A 22 -13.35 21.72 16.13
N ARG A 23 -14.57 22.27 16.12
CA ARG A 23 -14.88 23.67 16.51
C ARG A 23 -14.10 24.71 15.71
N HIS A 24 -13.84 24.40 14.44
CA HIS A 24 -13.26 25.33 13.49
C HIS A 24 -14.21 25.53 12.32
N THR A 25 -14.25 26.76 11.84
CA THR A 25 -14.96 27.18 10.65
C THR A 25 -13.94 27.97 9.83
N ALA A 26 -13.67 27.53 8.61
CA ALA A 26 -12.62 28.10 7.76
C ALA A 26 -13.09 28.19 6.30
N LYS A 27 -12.93 29.36 5.68
CA LYS A 27 -13.23 29.55 4.26
C LYS A 27 -12.18 28.90 3.36
N VAL A 28 -10.91 28.97 3.78
CA VAL A 28 -9.76 28.39 3.07
C VAL A 28 -9.20 27.27 3.94
N LEU A 29 -9.13 26.07 3.38
CA LEU A 29 -8.54 24.88 3.99
C LEU A 29 -7.34 24.45 3.16
N LEU A 30 -6.19 24.33 3.82
CA LEU A 30 -4.95 23.81 3.24
C LEU A 30 -4.60 22.52 3.98
N LEU A 31 -4.45 21.43 3.24
CA LEU A 31 -4.07 20.12 3.74
C LEU A 31 -2.73 19.76 3.10
N ASP A 32 -1.74 19.47 3.93
CA ASP A 32 -0.37 19.21 3.50
C ASP A 32 0.06 17.83 3.97
N GLU A 33 0.85 17.12 3.16
CA GLU A 33 1.27 15.73 3.37
C GLU A 33 0.11 14.76 3.67
N ILE A 34 -0.96 14.85 2.89
CA ILE A 34 -2.21 14.10 3.14
C ILE A 34 -2.07 12.58 3.07
N ASP A 35 -1.09 12.04 2.34
CA ASP A 35 -0.83 10.59 2.32
C ASP A 35 -0.23 10.10 3.65
N GLY A 36 0.34 10.99 4.45
CA GLY A 36 0.83 10.70 5.80
C GLY A 36 -0.25 10.71 6.88
N TYR A 37 -1.51 10.98 6.54
CA TYR A 37 -2.58 11.12 7.52
C TYR A 37 -3.11 9.74 7.94
N GLU A 38 -3.09 9.47 9.25
CA GLU A 38 -3.63 8.24 9.82
C GLU A 38 -5.16 8.35 9.98
N VAL A 39 -5.90 7.36 9.47
CA VAL A 39 -7.33 7.23 9.71
C VAL A 39 -7.55 6.85 11.18
N GLY A 40 -8.24 7.73 11.92
CA GLY A 40 -8.55 7.53 13.33
C GLY A 40 -9.91 6.86 13.55
N GLN A 41 -10.26 6.62 14.81
CA GLN A 41 -11.59 6.08 15.19
C GLN A 41 -12.76 6.98 14.78
N GLU A 42 -12.53 8.29 14.60
CA GLU A 42 -13.55 9.25 14.18
C GLU A 42 -13.72 9.31 12.64
N GLY A 43 -12.95 8.51 11.91
CA GLY A 43 -12.95 8.47 10.44
C GLY A 43 -11.80 9.23 9.80
N ASP A 44 -11.93 9.48 8.50
CA ASP A 44 -10.93 10.13 7.65
C ASP A 44 -10.70 11.60 8.06
N PRO A 45 -9.47 11.99 8.48
CA PRO A 45 -9.16 13.36 8.86
C PRO A 45 -9.37 14.38 7.73
N ILE A 46 -9.24 13.98 6.45
CA ILE A 46 -9.49 14.87 5.30
C ILE A 46 -10.96 15.25 5.27
N ALA A 47 -11.86 14.25 5.25
CA ALA A 47 -13.30 14.49 5.27
C ALA A 47 -13.74 15.31 6.51
N LEU A 48 -13.18 15.02 7.69
CA LEU A 48 -13.47 15.77 8.91
C LEU A 48 -13.06 17.25 8.81
N ALA A 49 -11.91 17.52 8.17
CA ALA A 49 -11.42 18.87 7.92
C ALA A 49 -12.26 19.61 6.88
N GLU A 50 -12.67 18.95 5.80
CA GLU A 50 -13.55 19.53 4.78
C GLU A 50 -14.87 20.02 5.37
N MET A 51 -15.44 19.29 6.33
CA MET A 51 -16.67 19.72 7.02
C MET A 51 -16.52 21.06 7.77
N ARG A 52 -15.30 21.53 8.03
CA ARG A 52 -15.06 22.86 8.62
C ARG A 52 -15.28 24.01 7.64
N THR A 53 -15.42 23.69 6.36
CA THR A 53 -15.63 24.69 5.29
C THR A 53 -17.09 24.86 4.91
N LEU A 54 -17.99 24.02 5.45
CA LEU A 54 -19.37 23.85 4.98
C LEU A 54 -20.19 25.15 4.96
N THR A 55 -19.94 26.07 5.89
CA THR A 55 -20.67 27.35 5.98
C THR A 55 -20.37 28.31 4.83
N TYR A 56 -19.27 28.13 4.10
CA TYR A 56 -18.84 29.07 3.05
C TYR A 56 -19.15 28.53 1.65
N ARG A 57 -20.05 29.23 0.94
CA ARG A 57 -20.39 28.91 -0.47
C ARG A 57 -19.18 29.00 -1.41
N ASP A 58 -18.26 29.91 -1.12
CA ASP A 58 -17.07 30.22 -1.91
C ASP A 58 -15.80 29.73 -1.17
N ARG A 59 -15.92 28.56 -0.54
CA ARG A 59 -14.80 27.86 0.10
C ARG A 59 -13.70 27.51 -0.92
N LYS A 60 -12.46 27.47 -0.44
CA LYS A 60 -11.31 26.96 -1.19
C LYS A 60 -10.64 25.85 -0.39
N ILE A 61 -10.53 24.67 -0.99
CA ILE A 61 -9.79 23.53 -0.42
C ILE A 61 -8.59 23.28 -1.33
N ILE A 62 -7.42 23.14 -0.72
CA ILE A 62 -6.16 22.79 -1.39
C ILE A 62 -5.57 21.64 -0.61
N ALA A 63 -5.27 20.54 -1.29
CA ALA A 63 -4.64 19.38 -0.71
C ALA A 63 -3.39 19.02 -1.52
N GLY A 64 -2.28 18.76 -0.84
CA GLY A 64 -1.01 18.38 -1.45
C GLY A 64 -0.34 17.26 -0.66
N SER A 65 0.40 16.41 -1.37
CA SER A 65 1.23 15.37 -0.79
C SER A 65 2.18 14.84 -1.86
N THR A 66 3.25 14.18 -1.42
CA THR A 66 3.89 13.16 -2.26
C THR A 66 3.00 11.91 -2.26
N PRO A 67 2.59 11.37 -3.42
CA PRO A 67 1.80 10.14 -3.46
C PRO A 67 2.65 8.96 -3.02
N ILE A 68 2.16 8.14 -2.09
CA ILE A 68 2.86 6.92 -1.64
C ILE A 68 2.41 5.73 -2.48
N PHE A 69 1.11 5.49 -2.54
CA PHE A 69 0.49 4.35 -3.25
C PHE A 69 -0.56 4.84 -4.25
N ASP A 70 -0.86 4.02 -5.24
CA ASP A 70 -1.88 4.29 -6.27
C ASP A 70 -3.31 4.37 -5.71
N PHE A 71 -3.57 3.74 -4.57
CA PHE A 71 -4.82 3.88 -3.82
C PHE A 71 -4.76 4.92 -2.70
N GLY A 72 -3.70 5.73 -2.59
CA GLY A 72 -3.51 6.74 -1.54
C GLY A 72 -4.47 7.94 -1.63
N PRO A 73 -4.64 8.72 -0.55
CA PRO A 73 -5.50 9.90 -0.54
C PRO A 73 -5.22 10.91 -1.66
N ALA A 74 -3.95 11.26 -1.90
CA ALA A 74 -3.55 12.19 -2.96
C ALA A 74 -3.87 11.63 -4.33
N THR A 75 -3.60 10.35 -4.57
CA THR A 75 -3.91 9.69 -5.84
C THR A 75 -5.43 9.70 -6.10
N ARG A 76 -6.26 9.35 -5.11
CA ARG A 76 -7.72 9.40 -5.24
C ARG A 76 -8.26 10.81 -5.50
N LEU A 77 -7.66 11.85 -4.90
CA LEU A 77 -8.05 13.24 -5.17
C LEU A 77 -7.64 13.65 -6.58
N PHE A 78 -6.41 13.33 -6.99
CA PHE A 78 -5.94 13.61 -8.34
C PHE A 78 -6.80 12.88 -9.39
N ASP A 79 -7.21 11.64 -9.14
CA ASP A 79 -8.05 10.87 -10.06
C ASP A 79 -9.44 11.47 -10.27
N LYS A 80 -9.96 12.21 -9.28
CA LYS A 80 -11.23 12.94 -9.36
C LYS A 80 -11.09 14.35 -9.91
N SER A 81 -9.90 14.75 -10.36
CA SER A 81 -9.59 16.10 -10.84
C SER A 81 -9.47 16.15 -12.37
N ASP A 82 -9.18 17.34 -12.90
CA ASP A 82 -8.87 17.55 -14.33
C ASP A 82 -7.46 17.09 -14.76
N LYS A 83 -6.70 16.49 -13.83
CA LYS A 83 -5.43 15.79 -14.05
C LYS A 83 -4.42 16.60 -14.88
N ARG A 84 -3.99 17.76 -14.38
CA ARG A 84 -3.03 18.61 -15.09
C ARG A 84 -1.61 18.08 -14.96
N ILE A 85 -0.94 18.01 -16.10
CA ILE A 85 0.49 17.73 -16.23
C ILE A 85 1.23 19.00 -16.65
N PHE A 86 2.50 19.09 -16.28
CA PHE A 86 3.38 20.18 -16.70
C PHE A 86 4.16 19.76 -17.95
N GLU A 87 3.96 20.48 -19.04
CA GLU A 87 4.62 20.24 -20.32
C GLU A 87 5.62 21.35 -20.61
N VAL A 88 6.72 20.98 -21.25
CA VAL A 88 7.77 21.91 -21.67
C VAL A 88 7.93 21.86 -23.19
N PRO A 89 8.24 22.97 -23.87
CA PRO A 89 8.50 22.97 -25.30
C PRO A 89 9.86 22.32 -25.55
N CYS A 90 9.92 21.49 -26.59
CA CYS A 90 11.20 21.00 -27.08
C CYS A 90 11.95 22.14 -27.82
N PRO A 91 13.21 22.46 -27.46
CA PRO A 91 13.94 23.56 -28.10
C PRO A 91 14.32 23.29 -29.57
N SER A 92 14.09 22.08 -30.08
CA SER A 92 14.39 21.71 -31.47
C SER A 92 13.15 21.63 -32.38
N CYS A 93 11.97 21.33 -31.84
CA CYS A 93 10.75 21.17 -32.64
C CYS A 93 9.51 21.89 -32.09
N ASP A 94 9.64 22.59 -30.98
CA ASP A 94 8.59 23.35 -30.29
C ASP A 94 7.38 22.51 -29.80
N GLU A 95 7.37 21.21 -30.06
CA GLU A 95 6.35 20.30 -29.55
C GLU A 95 6.42 20.23 -28.03
N LEU A 96 5.24 20.28 -27.41
CA LEU A 96 5.10 20.27 -25.97
C LEU A 96 5.00 18.84 -25.46
N SER A 97 5.75 18.53 -24.42
CA SER A 97 5.76 17.21 -23.80
C SER A 97 6.04 17.29 -22.31
N GLU A 98 5.48 16.35 -21.57
CA GLU A 98 5.87 16.11 -20.17
C GLU A 98 7.23 15.41 -20.15
N ILE A 99 8.17 15.91 -19.33
CA ILE A 99 9.43 15.19 -19.11
C ILE A 99 9.15 13.98 -18.22
N ARG A 100 9.26 12.77 -18.78
CA ARG A 100 9.08 11.51 -18.06
C ARG A 100 10.42 10.81 -17.87
N TRP A 101 10.49 9.96 -16.85
CA TRP A 101 11.70 9.17 -16.57
C TRP A 101 12.13 8.30 -17.75
N ALA A 102 11.15 7.71 -18.46
CA ALA A 102 11.40 6.88 -19.64
C ALA A 102 12.15 7.62 -20.77
N ASP A 103 12.03 8.95 -20.81
CA ASP A 103 12.62 9.81 -21.83
C ASP A 103 13.99 10.37 -21.41
N ILE A 104 14.39 10.16 -20.15
CA ILE A 104 15.74 10.49 -19.68
C ILE A 104 16.67 9.32 -20.06
N LYS A 105 17.67 9.60 -20.89
CA LYS A 105 18.64 8.62 -21.39
C LYS A 105 20.06 9.01 -20.96
N TRP A 106 20.92 8.01 -20.84
CA TRP A 106 22.33 8.18 -20.45
C TRP A 106 23.15 6.99 -20.96
N ASP A 107 24.45 7.19 -21.13
CA ASP A 107 25.40 6.13 -21.46
C ASP A 107 25.60 5.20 -20.26
N GLU A 108 25.79 3.91 -20.53
CA GLU A 108 25.94 2.89 -19.48
C GLU A 108 27.08 3.25 -18.49
N GLY A 109 26.74 3.26 -17.19
CA GLY A 109 27.67 3.59 -16.12
C GLY A 109 28.08 5.07 -16.01
N LYS A 110 27.51 5.96 -16.83
CA LYS A 110 27.90 7.38 -16.89
C LYS A 110 26.71 8.34 -16.65
N PRO A 111 26.28 8.53 -15.40
CA PRO A 111 25.16 9.41 -15.06
C PRO A 111 25.30 10.84 -15.58
N GLU A 112 26.52 11.36 -15.68
CA GLU A 112 26.82 12.71 -16.16
C GLU A 112 26.43 12.96 -17.63
N THR A 113 26.18 11.90 -18.40
CA THR A 113 25.72 11.97 -19.80
C THR A 113 24.20 12.08 -19.94
N ALA A 114 23.47 12.17 -18.81
CA ALA A 114 22.02 12.21 -18.80
C ALA A 114 21.46 13.38 -19.62
N HIS A 115 20.54 13.06 -20.51
CA HIS A 115 19.85 13.98 -21.41
C HIS A 115 18.39 13.57 -21.58
N TRP A 116 17.54 14.50 -21.99
CA TRP A 116 16.16 14.20 -22.34
C TRP A 116 16.05 13.91 -23.83
N VAL A 117 15.32 12.86 -24.20
CA VAL A 117 15.00 12.54 -25.59
C VAL A 117 13.56 12.94 -25.86
N CYS A 118 13.33 13.86 -26.79
CA CYS A 118 11.99 14.34 -27.11
C CYS A 118 11.11 13.19 -27.64
N PRO A 119 9.93 12.93 -27.04
CA PRO A 119 9.02 11.88 -27.50
C PRO A 119 8.46 12.08 -28.91
N SER A 120 8.37 13.34 -29.37
CA SER A 120 7.74 13.67 -30.66
C SER A 120 8.64 13.38 -31.87
N ASN A 121 9.95 13.62 -31.76
CA ASN A 121 10.88 13.50 -32.90
C ASN A 121 12.22 12.83 -32.57
N GLY A 122 12.45 12.43 -31.32
CA GLY A 122 13.68 11.75 -30.88
C GLY A 122 14.91 12.63 -30.75
N CYS A 123 14.79 13.96 -30.81
CA CYS A 123 15.95 14.83 -30.63
C CYS A 123 16.52 14.75 -29.21
N VAL A 124 17.84 14.84 -29.11
CA VAL A 124 18.59 14.77 -27.85
C VAL A 124 18.77 16.16 -27.29
N ILE A 125 18.17 16.42 -26.13
CA ILE A 125 18.19 17.71 -25.45
C ILE A 125 19.09 17.64 -24.22
N PRO A 126 20.23 18.35 -24.21
CA PRO A 126 21.09 18.43 -23.05
C PRO A 126 20.46 19.29 -21.93
N GLU A 127 20.89 19.05 -20.70
CA GLU A 127 20.31 19.67 -19.51
C GLU A 127 20.42 21.20 -19.46
N ASN A 128 21.37 21.81 -20.14
CA ASN A 128 21.51 23.27 -20.19
C ASN A 128 20.25 23.97 -20.74
N HIS A 129 19.42 23.29 -21.55
CA HIS A 129 18.14 23.81 -22.01
C HIS A 129 17.01 23.70 -20.96
N LYS A 130 17.17 22.88 -19.92
CA LYS A 130 16.11 22.58 -18.95
C LYS A 130 15.51 23.84 -18.31
N ALA A 131 16.34 24.82 -17.95
CA ALA A 131 15.86 26.04 -17.29
C ALA A 131 14.94 26.87 -18.20
N GLU A 132 15.29 27.01 -19.48
CA GLU A 132 14.50 27.71 -20.50
C GLU A 132 13.20 26.95 -20.80
N MET A 133 13.32 25.64 -21.06
CA MET A 133 12.18 24.74 -21.27
C MET A 133 11.16 24.81 -20.14
N VAL A 134 11.61 24.87 -18.89
CA VAL A 134 10.71 24.96 -17.72
C VAL A 134 10.10 26.36 -17.59
N ALA A 135 10.84 27.41 -17.93
CA ALA A 135 10.32 28.79 -17.92
C ALA A 135 9.20 28.98 -18.96
N ASP A 136 9.32 28.33 -20.12
CA ASP A 136 8.34 28.35 -21.21
C ASP A 136 7.28 27.24 -21.11
N GLY A 137 7.34 26.44 -20.05
CA GLY A 137 6.41 25.34 -19.81
C GLY A 137 5.00 25.79 -19.45
N ARG A 138 4.03 24.88 -19.63
CA ARG A 138 2.62 25.13 -19.34
C ARG A 138 1.92 23.94 -18.74
N TRP A 139 0.83 24.22 -18.03
CA TRP A 139 -0.07 23.18 -17.52
C TRP A 139 -1.12 22.80 -18.55
N ARG A 140 -1.28 21.50 -18.81
CA ARG A 140 -2.36 20.96 -19.65
C ARG A 140 -3.24 20.01 -18.85
N ALA A 141 -4.55 20.26 -18.84
CA ALA A 141 -5.53 19.33 -18.29
C ALA A 141 -5.66 18.11 -19.21
N THR A 142 -5.57 16.91 -18.64
CA THR A 142 -5.73 15.66 -19.38
C THR A 142 -7.14 15.07 -19.25
N ALA A 143 -7.91 15.56 -18.27
CA ALA A 143 -9.34 15.28 -18.10
C ALA A 143 -10.15 16.59 -18.09
N PRO A 144 -10.20 17.34 -19.21
CA PRO A 144 -10.81 18.69 -19.26
C PRO A 144 -12.32 18.71 -18.98
N GLU A 145 -13.00 17.58 -19.03
CA GLU A 145 -14.41 17.40 -18.68
C GLU A 145 -14.70 17.57 -17.18
N VAL A 146 -13.68 17.41 -16.32
CA VAL A 146 -13.84 17.54 -14.86
C VAL A 146 -13.82 19.03 -14.47
N ALA A 147 -14.99 19.59 -14.20
CA ALA A 147 -15.14 20.97 -13.76
C ALA A 147 -15.08 21.09 -12.22
N GLY A 148 -14.50 22.19 -11.73
CA GLY A 148 -14.52 22.54 -10.30
C GLY A 148 -13.49 21.84 -9.42
N HIS A 149 -12.70 20.91 -9.96
CA HIS A 149 -11.62 20.22 -9.26
C HIS A 149 -10.34 20.19 -10.10
N ALA A 150 -9.45 21.15 -9.85
CA ALA A 150 -8.16 21.22 -10.53
C ALA A 150 -7.10 20.40 -9.78
N GLY A 151 -6.45 19.46 -10.46
CA GLY A 151 -5.37 18.65 -9.91
C GLY A 151 -4.10 18.85 -10.70
N PHE A 152 -2.96 18.83 -10.02
CA PHE A 152 -1.66 19.16 -10.60
C PHE A 152 -0.64 18.10 -10.19
N ARG A 153 0.07 17.54 -11.17
CA ARG A 153 1.18 16.62 -10.93
C ARG A 153 2.47 17.22 -11.47
N ILE A 154 3.53 17.15 -10.66
CA ILE A 154 4.87 17.60 -11.03
C ILE A 154 5.90 16.61 -10.50
N ASN A 155 7.05 16.55 -11.16
CA ASN A 155 8.17 15.70 -10.79
C ASN A 155 9.46 16.52 -10.67
N ALA A 156 10.52 15.93 -10.11
CA ALA A 156 11.81 16.60 -9.96
C ALA A 156 12.54 16.82 -11.30
N LEU A 157 12.14 16.16 -12.39
CA LEU A 157 12.80 16.25 -13.71
C LEU A 157 12.69 17.64 -14.32
N VAL A 158 11.70 18.43 -13.90
CA VAL A 158 11.50 19.84 -14.29
C VAL A 158 12.02 20.83 -13.25
N SER A 159 12.67 20.36 -12.18
CA SER A 159 13.20 21.27 -11.15
C SER A 159 14.50 21.95 -11.62
N PRO A 160 14.62 23.28 -11.49
CA PRO A 160 15.84 24.01 -11.81
C PRO A 160 16.93 23.88 -10.73
N HIS A 161 16.67 23.13 -9.64
CA HIS A 161 17.63 22.99 -8.55
C HIS A 161 18.84 22.13 -8.94
N PHE A 162 20.00 22.49 -8.38
CA PHE A 162 21.27 21.83 -8.68
C PHE A 162 21.30 20.32 -8.33
N ASN A 163 20.56 19.90 -7.31
CA ASN A 163 20.46 18.49 -6.92
C ASN A 163 19.42 17.71 -7.73
N ALA A 164 18.55 18.40 -8.47
CA ALA A 164 17.57 17.79 -9.37
C ALA A 164 18.07 17.78 -10.83
N ARG A 165 19.39 17.84 -11.01
CA ARG A 165 20.01 17.65 -12.31
C ARG A 165 19.80 16.21 -12.78
N TRP A 166 19.47 16.00 -14.05
CA TRP A 166 19.22 14.67 -14.61
C TRP A 166 20.38 13.72 -14.32
N GLY A 167 21.62 14.18 -14.43
CA GLY A 167 22.77 13.34 -14.06
C GLY A 167 22.87 12.99 -12.58
N LYS A 168 22.38 13.85 -11.68
CA LYS A 168 22.26 13.54 -10.24
C LYS A 168 21.13 12.55 -9.98
N LEU A 169 19.99 12.74 -10.64
CA LEU A 169 18.83 11.84 -10.52
C LEU A 169 19.12 10.46 -11.10
N VAL A 170 19.87 10.37 -12.21
CA VAL A 170 20.36 9.09 -12.75
C VAL A 170 21.30 8.40 -11.78
N ALA A 171 22.24 9.13 -11.16
CA ALA A 171 23.11 8.53 -10.14
C ALA A 171 22.31 7.99 -8.94
N GLU A 172 21.29 8.73 -8.49
CA GLU A 172 20.38 8.29 -7.43
C GLU A 172 19.57 7.05 -7.86
N PHE A 173 19.02 7.05 -9.07
CA PHE A 173 18.30 5.91 -9.63
C PHE A 173 19.16 4.64 -9.73
N LEU A 174 20.41 4.76 -10.16
CA LEU A 174 21.33 3.61 -10.30
C LEU A 174 21.64 2.94 -8.95
N GLU A 175 21.63 3.71 -7.86
CA GLU A 175 21.70 3.16 -6.50
C GLU A 175 20.35 2.62 -6.05
N ALA A 176 19.27 3.37 -6.29
CA ALA A 176 17.92 3.03 -5.85
C ALA A 176 17.39 1.74 -6.50
N LYS A 177 17.73 1.46 -7.76
CA LYS A 177 17.27 0.26 -8.48
C LYS A 177 17.82 -1.05 -7.90
N LYS A 178 18.76 -1.00 -6.96
CA LYS A 178 19.34 -2.18 -6.31
C LYS A 178 18.43 -2.79 -5.24
N SER A 179 17.42 -2.04 -4.76
CA SER A 179 16.44 -2.49 -3.76
C SER A 179 15.04 -1.96 -4.08
N PRO A 180 13.98 -2.77 -3.93
CA PRO A 180 12.61 -2.30 -4.11
C PRO A 180 12.23 -1.11 -3.20
N GLU A 181 12.70 -1.11 -1.95
CA GLU A 181 12.41 -0.07 -0.97
C GLU A 181 13.02 1.28 -1.37
N THR A 182 14.26 1.25 -1.87
CA THR A 182 14.93 2.45 -2.38
C THR A 182 14.33 2.92 -3.71
N LEU A 183 13.90 1.99 -4.56
CA LEU A 183 13.22 2.32 -5.82
C LEU A 183 11.84 2.94 -5.59
N GLN A 184 11.10 2.48 -4.57
CA GLN A 184 9.87 3.11 -4.12
C GLN A 184 10.10 4.56 -3.71
N THR A 185 11.12 4.79 -2.88
CA THR A 185 11.49 6.14 -2.43
C THR A 185 11.79 7.07 -3.62
N PHE A 186 12.56 6.59 -4.60
CA PHE A 186 12.84 7.34 -5.83
C PHE A 186 11.55 7.64 -6.61
N THR A 187 10.69 6.64 -6.81
CA THR A 187 9.45 6.79 -7.57
C THR A 187 8.50 7.81 -6.93
N ASN A 188 8.31 7.73 -5.62
CA ASN A 188 7.43 8.66 -4.92
C ASN A 188 8.04 10.07 -4.85
N LEU A 189 9.26 10.21 -4.32
CA LEU A 189 9.84 11.53 -4.00
C LEU A 189 10.42 12.26 -5.22
N VAL A 190 11.01 11.53 -6.17
CA VAL A 190 11.65 12.14 -7.36
C VAL A 190 10.67 12.20 -8.52
N LEU A 191 9.99 11.10 -8.83
CA LEU A 191 9.09 11.05 -9.98
C LEU A 191 7.69 11.60 -9.66
N GLY A 192 7.34 11.77 -8.38
CA GLY A 192 6.00 12.23 -7.99
C GLY A 192 4.93 11.23 -8.44
N GLU A 193 5.29 9.96 -8.55
CA GLU A 193 4.43 8.89 -9.03
C GLU A 193 4.06 7.98 -7.87
N PRO A 194 2.78 7.55 -7.78
CA PRO A 194 2.39 6.57 -6.79
C PRO A 194 3.14 5.26 -7.05
N TRP A 195 3.58 4.61 -5.97
CA TRP A 195 4.11 3.27 -6.08
C TRP A 195 2.95 2.35 -6.38
N LYS A 196 3.00 1.74 -7.56
CA LYS A 196 2.15 0.61 -7.86
C LYS A 196 2.66 -0.52 -6.99
N THR A 197 1.94 -0.86 -5.93
CA THR A 197 2.05 -2.22 -5.43
C THR A 197 1.72 -3.12 -6.62
N GLU A 198 2.55 -4.12 -6.90
CA GLU A 198 2.27 -5.18 -7.87
C GLU A 198 1.06 -6.02 -7.40
N THR A 199 -0.06 -5.35 -7.20
CA THR A 199 -1.31 -5.89 -6.68
C THR A 199 -2.37 -6.04 -7.77
N ASP A 200 -2.06 -5.70 -9.03
CA ASP A 200 -3.05 -5.70 -10.12
C ASP A 200 -2.74 -6.63 -11.30
N ASP A 201 -1.74 -7.51 -11.25
CA ASP A 201 -1.63 -8.61 -12.24
C ASP A 201 -0.93 -9.83 -11.62
N LEU A 202 -1.54 -10.44 -10.60
CA LEU A 202 -1.45 -11.90 -10.49
C LEU A 202 -2.66 -12.44 -11.23
N ASP A 203 -2.50 -12.65 -12.53
CA ASP A 203 -3.50 -13.33 -13.34
C ASP A 203 -3.81 -14.68 -12.69
N GLU A 204 -5.08 -14.90 -12.35
CA GLU A 204 -5.52 -16.10 -11.64
C GLU A 204 -5.17 -17.37 -12.41
N HIS A 205 -5.21 -17.33 -13.74
CA HIS A 205 -4.83 -18.45 -14.59
C HIS A 205 -3.31 -18.69 -14.59
N GLU A 206 -2.50 -17.62 -14.56
CA GLU A 206 -1.05 -17.74 -14.43
C GLU A 206 -0.67 -18.34 -13.07
N LEU A 207 -1.25 -17.83 -11.97
CA LEU A 207 -0.99 -18.36 -10.63
C LEU A 207 -1.46 -19.81 -10.49
N PHE A 208 -2.63 -20.14 -11.04
CA PHE A 208 -3.12 -21.51 -11.08
C PHE A 208 -2.21 -22.42 -11.92
N GLY A 209 -1.65 -21.92 -13.02
CA GLY A 209 -0.72 -22.63 -13.88
C GLY A 209 0.62 -22.94 -13.19
N ARG A 210 1.04 -22.12 -12.22
CA ARG A 210 2.27 -22.31 -11.43
C ARG A 210 2.14 -23.39 -10.34
N ARG A 211 0.95 -23.97 -10.14
CA ARG A 211 0.75 -25.00 -9.11
C ARG A 211 1.60 -26.23 -9.40
N GLU A 212 2.26 -26.73 -8.37
CA GLU A 212 3.01 -27.99 -8.43
C GLU A 212 2.19 -29.13 -7.79
N PRO A 213 2.45 -30.40 -8.14
CA PRO A 213 1.67 -31.54 -7.66
C PRO A 213 2.03 -31.98 -6.24
N PHE A 214 1.99 -31.05 -5.27
CA PHE A 214 2.16 -31.32 -3.84
C PHE A 214 0.87 -31.11 -3.05
N GLY A 215 0.81 -31.64 -1.83
CA GLY A 215 -0.31 -31.39 -0.91
C GLY A 215 -0.23 -32.26 0.33
N LEU A 216 -1.26 -32.30 1.18
CA LEU A 216 -1.22 -33.09 2.42
C LEU A 216 -1.04 -34.61 2.22
N LYS A 217 -1.38 -35.15 1.04
CA LYS A 217 -1.14 -36.56 0.68
C LYS A 217 0.27 -36.79 0.11
N ALA A 218 0.95 -35.74 -0.31
CA ALA A 218 2.26 -35.75 -0.95
C ALA A 218 3.03 -34.50 -0.49
N ILE A 219 3.37 -34.45 0.80
CA ILE A 219 4.05 -33.32 1.42
C ILE A 219 5.50 -33.29 0.90
N PRO A 220 6.03 -32.16 0.41
CA PRO A 220 7.43 -32.06 0.01
C PRO A 220 8.38 -32.39 1.18
N ALA A 221 9.48 -33.09 0.91
CA ALA A 221 10.36 -33.64 1.95
C ALA A 221 11.09 -32.57 2.78
N GLU A 222 11.19 -31.36 2.23
CA GLU A 222 11.79 -30.17 2.82
C GLU A 222 10.88 -29.44 3.81
N VAL A 223 9.59 -29.78 3.88
CA VAL A 223 8.66 -29.21 4.85
C VAL A 223 9.03 -29.65 6.27
N MET A 224 9.24 -28.68 7.15
CA MET A 224 9.70 -28.93 8.53
C MET A 224 8.58 -28.87 9.56
N PHE A 225 7.58 -28.01 9.35
CA PHE A 225 6.44 -27.83 10.25
C PHE A 225 5.22 -27.29 9.50
N LEU A 226 4.03 -27.50 10.06
CA LEU A 226 2.77 -27.04 9.45
C LEU A 226 2.11 -25.95 10.29
N THR A 227 1.51 -24.98 9.60
CA THR A 227 0.67 -23.96 10.24
C THR A 227 -0.68 -23.87 9.53
N MET A 228 -1.70 -23.38 10.23
CA MET A 228 -3.01 -23.17 9.63
C MET A 228 -3.51 -21.74 9.84
N GLY A 229 -4.04 -21.12 8.80
CA GLY A 229 -4.85 -19.90 8.88
C GLY A 229 -6.33 -20.26 8.74
N VAL A 230 -7.18 -19.62 9.54
CA VAL A 230 -8.64 -19.77 9.47
C VAL A 230 -9.27 -18.39 9.39
N ASP A 231 -10.01 -18.15 8.31
CA ASP A 231 -10.87 -17.00 8.14
C ASP A 231 -12.31 -17.35 8.55
N CYS A 232 -12.94 -16.44 9.28
CA CYS A 232 -14.22 -16.65 9.94
C CYS A 232 -15.29 -15.76 9.28
N GLN A 233 -16.21 -16.38 8.55
CA GLN A 233 -17.33 -15.72 7.90
C GLN A 233 -18.65 -16.15 8.59
N ASP A 234 -19.73 -15.43 8.35
CA ASP A 234 -21.04 -15.70 8.98
C ASP A 234 -21.54 -17.14 8.69
N ASP A 235 -21.23 -17.66 7.49
CA ASP A 235 -21.76 -18.91 6.94
C ASP A 235 -20.73 -20.03 6.77
N ARG A 236 -19.46 -19.80 7.11
CA ARG A 236 -18.38 -20.78 6.95
C ARG A 236 -17.12 -20.45 7.74
N LEU A 237 -16.30 -21.48 7.92
CA LEU A 237 -14.88 -21.34 8.22
C LEU A 237 -14.07 -21.70 6.97
N GLU A 238 -13.15 -20.83 6.58
CA GLU A 238 -12.30 -21.01 5.40
C GLU A 238 -10.84 -21.16 5.84
N LEU A 239 -10.19 -22.24 5.43
CA LEU A 239 -8.95 -22.70 6.03
C LEU A 239 -7.87 -22.90 4.98
N VAL A 240 -6.64 -22.53 5.34
CA VAL A 240 -5.44 -22.80 4.54
C VAL A 240 -4.40 -23.46 5.42
N ILE A 241 -3.89 -24.63 5.00
CA ILE A 241 -2.79 -25.32 5.67
C ILE A 241 -1.51 -25.07 4.88
N MET A 242 -0.51 -24.52 5.56
CA MET A 242 0.79 -24.17 4.98
C MET A 242 1.90 -25.05 5.56
N GLY A 243 2.77 -25.55 4.69
CA GLY A 243 4.03 -26.18 5.07
C GLY A 243 5.19 -25.19 4.98
N HIS A 244 6.07 -25.20 5.97
CA HIS A 244 7.23 -24.29 6.02
C HIS A 244 8.53 -25.07 5.87
N ALA A 245 9.29 -24.75 4.83
CA ALA A 245 10.66 -25.19 4.64
C ALA A 245 11.64 -24.10 5.07
N LYS A 246 12.94 -24.32 4.83
CA LYS A 246 14.00 -23.37 5.20
C LYS A 246 13.91 -22.06 4.41
N SER A 247 13.55 -22.14 3.13
CA SER A 247 13.40 -21.02 2.19
C SER A 247 11.95 -20.78 1.80
N ASP A 248 11.21 -21.87 1.58
CA ASP A 248 9.93 -21.85 0.88
C ASP A 248 8.74 -22.10 1.79
N ILE A 249 7.57 -21.63 1.35
CA ILE A 249 6.27 -21.86 2.00
C ILE A 249 5.36 -22.52 0.96
N TYR A 250 4.72 -23.61 1.36
CA TYR A 250 3.87 -24.43 0.51
C TYR A 250 2.43 -24.32 0.97
N VAL A 251 1.49 -24.04 0.06
CA VAL A 251 0.05 -24.13 0.34
C VAL A 251 -0.38 -25.58 0.11
N LEU A 252 -0.47 -26.38 1.18
CA LEU A 252 -0.65 -27.82 1.09
C LEU A 252 -2.12 -28.27 0.99
N ASP A 253 -3.04 -27.45 1.50
CA ASP A 253 -4.48 -27.71 1.42
C ASP A 253 -5.28 -26.43 1.64
N HIS A 254 -6.45 -26.39 1.02
CA HIS A 254 -7.50 -25.39 1.24
C HIS A 254 -8.81 -26.13 1.49
N ARG A 255 -9.51 -25.77 2.57
CA ARG A 255 -10.79 -26.39 2.93
C ARG A 255 -11.78 -25.32 3.35
N VAL A 256 -13.05 -25.65 3.16
CA VAL A 256 -14.17 -24.83 3.62
C VAL A 256 -15.10 -25.72 4.44
N PHE A 257 -15.38 -25.31 5.68
CA PHE A 257 -16.42 -25.91 6.50
C PHE A 257 -17.65 -25.00 6.47
N TYR A 258 -18.65 -25.42 5.70
CA TYR A 258 -19.91 -24.69 5.58
C TYR A 258 -20.79 -24.92 6.81
N GLY A 259 -21.29 -23.83 7.36
CA GLY A 259 -22.16 -23.82 8.52
C GLY A 259 -22.06 -22.49 9.25
N PRO A 260 -23.11 -22.08 9.96
CA PRO A 260 -23.11 -20.81 10.67
C PRO A 260 -22.03 -20.83 11.76
N ILE A 261 -21.33 -19.72 11.93
CA ILE A 261 -20.19 -19.63 12.86
C ILE A 261 -20.58 -19.79 14.35
N ASP A 262 -21.85 -19.57 14.68
CA ASP A 262 -22.40 -19.85 16.01
C ASP A 262 -22.84 -21.33 16.19
N GLY A 263 -22.78 -22.14 15.12
CA GLY A 263 -23.05 -23.57 15.14
C GLY A 263 -21.85 -24.39 15.64
N GLU A 264 -22.11 -25.39 16.49
CA GLU A 264 -21.03 -26.21 17.06
C GLU A 264 -20.31 -27.10 16.03
N SER A 265 -21.00 -27.51 14.95
CA SER A 265 -20.48 -28.46 13.97
C SER A 265 -19.19 -27.98 13.30
N VAL A 266 -19.15 -26.73 12.84
CA VAL A 266 -17.96 -26.17 12.16
C VAL A 266 -16.74 -26.12 13.08
N TRP A 267 -16.95 -25.90 14.39
CA TRP A 267 -15.88 -25.89 15.38
C TRP A 267 -15.41 -27.30 15.76
N GLN A 268 -16.31 -28.29 15.76
CA GLN A 268 -15.95 -29.70 15.95
C GLN A 268 -15.14 -30.23 14.77
N ASP A 269 -15.52 -29.88 13.55
CA ASP A 269 -14.78 -30.21 12.33
C ASP A 269 -13.39 -29.55 12.34
N LEU A 270 -13.31 -28.27 12.70
CA LEU A 270 -12.04 -27.57 12.88
C LEU A 270 -11.14 -28.21 13.95
N ASP A 271 -11.69 -28.58 15.12
CA ASP A 271 -10.88 -29.22 16.17
C ASP A 271 -10.42 -30.63 15.78
N SER A 272 -11.20 -31.34 14.97
CA SER A 272 -10.83 -32.64 14.41
C SER A 272 -9.66 -32.47 13.44
N LEU A 273 -9.76 -31.51 12.51
CA LEU A 273 -8.69 -31.18 11.56
C LEU A 273 -7.40 -30.75 12.27
N LEU A 274 -7.49 -29.93 13.32
CA LEU A 274 -6.33 -29.52 14.14
C LEU A 274 -5.57 -30.71 14.77
N ARG A 275 -6.21 -31.87 14.89
CA ARG A 275 -5.62 -33.10 15.46
C ARG A 275 -5.15 -34.07 14.39
N GLU A 276 -5.48 -33.85 13.13
CA GLU A 276 -5.03 -34.70 12.03
C GLU A 276 -3.50 -34.75 11.96
N ARG A 277 -3.00 -35.86 11.43
CA ARG A 277 -1.59 -36.15 11.22
C ARG A 277 -1.43 -36.81 9.86
N TRP A 278 -0.39 -36.41 9.12
CA TRP A 278 -0.08 -36.89 7.78
C TRP A 278 1.29 -37.54 7.74
N GLN A 279 1.48 -38.54 6.88
CA GLN A 279 2.77 -39.19 6.71
C GLN A 279 3.74 -38.24 6.03
N HIS A 280 4.96 -38.12 6.57
CA HIS A 280 6.00 -37.27 6.01
C HIS A 280 7.04 -38.12 5.26
N PRO A 281 7.54 -37.73 4.07
CA PRO A 281 8.54 -38.52 3.34
C PRO A 281 9.86 -38.70 4.09
N GLY A 282 10.22 -37.74 4.94
CA GLY A 282 11.37 -37.86 5.85
C GLY A 282 11.18 -38.85 7.00
N GLY A 283 10.01 -39.51 7.09
CA GLY A 283 9.63 -40.45 8.12
C GLY A 283 8.72 -39.85 9.20
N GLY A 284 7.90 -40.71 9.82
CA GLY A 284 6.96 -40.32 10.87
C GLY A 284 5.73 -39.57 10.36
N ALA A 285 4.97 -39.01 11.30
CA ALA A 285 3.76 -38.24 11.00
C ALA A 285 3.93 -36.78 11.44
N ILE A 286 3.56 -35.85 10.57
CA ILE A 286 3.56 -34.40 10.80
C ILE A 286 2.12 -33.91 11.04
N GLY A 287 1.96 -32.88 11.87
CA GLY A 287 0.65 -32.27 12.17
C GLY A 287 0.74 -30.76 12.20
N ILE A 288 -0.39 -30.11 12.46
CA ILE A 288 -0.44 -28.65 12.62
C ILE A 288 0.25 -28.24 13.93
N ASP A 289 1.33 -27.48 13.83
CA ASP A 289 2.13 -26.98 14.96
C ASP A 289 1.54 -25.72 15.60
N SER A 290 0.87 -24.89 14.79
CA SER A 290 0.18 -23.69 15.25
C SER A 290 -0.95 -23.30 14.29
N ALA A 291 -1.94 -22.60 14.82
CA ALA A 291 -3.04 -22.08 14.01
C ALA A 291 -3.44 -20.67 14.45
N ALA A 292 -3.76 -19.83 13.48
CA ALA A 292 -4.27 -18.48 13.69
C ALA A 292 -5.69 -18.39 13.14
N ILE A 293 -6.63 -17.99 13.99
CA ILE A 293 -8.06 -17.89 13.65
C ILE A 293 -8.46 -16.41 13.70
N ASP A 294 -8.97 -15.88 12.60
CA ASP A 294 -9.39 -14.48 12.54
C ASP A 294 -10.63 -14.26 13.43
N SER A 295 -10.54 -13.25 14.28
CA SER A 295 -11.63 -12.87 15.20
C SER A 295 -12.57 -11.81 14.61
N GLY A 296 -12.25 -11.30 13.42
CA GLY A 296 -13.05 -10.33 12.67
C GLY A 296 -13.21 -8.96 13.36
N ASP A 297 -13.97 -8.07 12.72
CA ASP A 297 -14.20 -6.70 13.22
C ASP A 297 -15.54 -6.49 13.96
N GLY A 298 -16.34 -7.54 14.17
CA GLY A 298 -17.54 -7.52 15.01
C GLY A 298 -18.32 -8.83 14.88
N GLY A 299 -18.93 -9.31 15.98
CA GLY A 299 -19.79 -10.51 15.99
C GLY A 299 -19.09 -11.82 16.38
N HIS A 300 -17.89 -12.10 15.87
CA HIS A 300 -17.25 -13.43 16.00
C HIS A 300 -16.20 -13.55 17.12
N THR A 301 -15.79 -12.42 17.69
CA THR A 301 -14.65 -12.34 18.61
C THR A 301 -14.78 -13.26 19.82
N ASP A 302 -15.96 -13.29 20.45
CA ASP A 302 -16.16 -14.08 21.67
C ASP A 302 -16.14 -15.59 21.39
N ILE A 303 -16.75 -16.01 20.29
CA ILE A 303 -16.79 -17.42 19.84
C ILE A 303 -15.37 -17.91 19.54
N VAL A 304 -14.63 -17.14 18.73
CA VAL A 304 -13.24 -17.44 18.36
C VAL A 304 -12.33 -17.47 19.60
N ASN A 305 -12.48 -16.52 20.52
CA ASN A 305 -11.71 -16.49 21.75
C ASN A 305 -12.03 -17.67 22.68
N ALA A 306 -13.29 -18.08 22.79
CA ALA A 306 -13.69 -19.26 23.56
C ALA A 306 -13.04 -20.54 23.01
N PHE A 307 -13.07 -20.71 21.69
CA PHE A 307 -12.46 -21.86 21.01
C PHE A 307 -10.94 -21.92 21.17
N THR A 308 -10.26 -20.80 20.93
CA THR A 308 -8.78 -20.70 20.96
C THR A 308 -8.22 -20.80 22.38
N ARG A 309 -8.89 -20.22 23.38
CA ARG A 309 -8.43 -20.22 24.79
C ARG A 309 -8.18 -21.62 25.33
N THR A 310 -9.09 -22.56 25.07
CA THR A 310 -8.96 -23.97 25.53
C THR A 310 -7.87 -24.73 24.78
N ARG A 311 -7.39 -24.19 23.64
CA ARG A 311 -6.43 -24.81 22.73
C ARG A 311 -5.10 -24.06 22.67
N PHE A 312 -4.91 -23.03 23.51
CA PHE A 312 -3.70 -22.22 23.54
C PHE A 312 -2.43 -23.04 23.78
N GLY A 313 -2.51 -24.12 24.57
CA GLY A 313 -1.39 -25.05 24.78
C GLY A 313 -0.89 -25.75 23.50
N ARG A 314 -1.73 -25.81 22.46
CA ARG A 314 -1.39 -26.29 21.11
C ARG A 314 -1.07 -25.14 20.13
N ARG A 315 -0.79 -23.94 20.64
CA ARG A 315 -0.47 -22.73 19.86
C ARG A 315 -1.57 -22.33 18.86
N VAL A 316 -2.82 -22.60 19.22
CA VAL A 316 -4.01 -22.11 18.49
C VAL A 316 -4.39 -20.76 19.10
N VAL A 317 -4.34 -19.70 18.29
CA VAL A 317 -4.48 -18.31 18.75
C VAL A 317 -5.53 -17.56 17.95
N SER A 318 -6.21 -16.60 18.59
CA SER A 318 -7.03 -15.64 17.88
C SER A 318 -6.18 -14.49 17.37
N ILE A 319 -6.44 -14.06 16.14
CA ILE A 319 -5.78 -12.91 15.53
C ILE A 319 -6.80 -11.84 15.15
N LYS A 320 -6.33 -10.61 15.05
CA LYS A 320 -7.07 -9.48 14.52
C LYS A 320 -6.18 -8.65 13.60
N GLY A 321 -6.62 -8.46 12.37
CA GLY A 321 -5.96 -7.59 11.40
C GLY A 321 -6.00 -6.13 11.82
N LEU A 322 -4.91 -5.42 11.59
CA LEU A 322 -4.80 -3.97 11.75
C LEU A 322 -4.15 -3.38 10.50
N GLY A 323 -4.79 -2.36 9.91
CA GLY A 323 -4.23 -1.62 8.77
C GLY A 323 -3.05 -0.72 9.14
N GLY A 324 -2.16 -0.50 8.19
CA GLY A 324 -0.96 0.33 8.26
C GLY A 324 0.34 -0.47 8.09
N PHE A 325 1.21 0.00 7.18
CA PHE A 325 2.48 -0.64 6.82
C PHE A 325 3.57 -0.56 7.92
N SER A 326 3.44 0.36 8.88
CA SER A 326 4.41 0.53 9.98
C SER A 326 4.17 -0.42 11.17
N ARG A 327 3.15 -1.29 11.10
CA ARG A 327 2.80 -2.20 12.19
C ARG A 327 3.65 -3.47 12.16
N PRO A 328 4.04 -4.00 13.33
CA PRO A 328 4.72 -5.30 13.39
C PRO A 328 3.82 -6.41 12.86
N PHE A 329 4.40 -7.44 12.24
CA PHE A 329 3.65 -8.56 11.65
C PHE A 329 2.78 -9.29 12.66
N LEU A 330 3.26 -9.46 13.89
CA LEU A 330 2.51 -10.09 14.95
C LEU A 330 2.86 -9.46 16.30
N LYS A 331 1.84 -8.99 17.03
CA LYS A 331 2.01 -8.39 18.35
C LYS A 331 0.91 -8.85 19.29
N ARG A 332 1.27 -9.34 20.48
CA ARG A 332 0.27 -9.70 21.49
C ARG A 332 -0.52 -8.47 21.94
N SER A 333 -1.84 -8.61 22.05
CA SER A 333 -2.72 -7.56 22.60
C SER A 333 -2.38 -7.28 24.07
N GLY A 334 -2.45 -6.00 24.45
CA GLY A 334 -2.21 -5.55 25.83
C GLY A 334 -3.40 -5.75 26.78
N THR A 335 -4.56 -6.18 26.27
CA THR A 335 -5.77 -6.36 27.06
C THR A 335 -5.61 -7.53 28.04
N LYS A 336 -5.69 -7.24 29.35
CA LYS A 336 -5.57 -8.26 30.40
C LYS A 336 -6.61 -9.36 30.21
N GLY A 337 -6.17 -10.62 30.19
CA GLY A 337 -7.05 -11.80 30.12
C GLY A 337 -7.48 -12.23 28.72
N GLN A 338 -7.16 -11.44 27.67
CA GLN A 338 -7.38 -11.82 26.28
C GLN A 338 -6.11 -12.46 25.68
N LEU A 339 -6.29 -13.64 25.08
CA LEU A 339 -5.28 -14.31 24.27
C LEU A 339 -5.53 -13.93 22.81
N LEU A 340 -5.26 -12.66 22.48
CA LEU A 340 -5.45 -12.08 21.16
C LEU A 340 -4.12 -11.54 20.61
N TRP A 341 -3.87 -11.78 19.33
CA TRP A 341 -2.70 -11.25 18.61
C TRP A 341 -3.16 -10.28 17.52
N LEU A 342 -2.43 -9.18 17.39
CA LEU A 342 -2.65 -8.13 16.43
C LEU A 342 -1.70 -8.35 15.26
N VAL A 343 -2.25 -8.42 14.04
CA VAL A 343 -1.50 -8.68 12.80
C VAL A 343 -1.45 -7.40 11.98
N GLY A 344 -0.25 -6.97 11.58
CA GLY A 344 -0.07 -5.87 10.63
C GLY A 344 -0.45 -6.33 9.23
N ALA A 345 -1.73 -6.24 8.88
CA ALA A 345 -2.30 -6.91 7.71
C ALA A 345 -1.65 -6.46 6.39
N ASP A 346 -1.47 -5.16 6.20
CA ASP A 346 -0.91 -4.62 4.95
C ASP A 346 0.57 -5.00 4.78
N ALA A 347 1.33 -5.01 5.87
CA ALA A 347 2.74 -5.38 5.85
C ALA A 347 2.94 -6.89 5.56
N VAL A 348 2.09 -7.74 6.14
CA VAL A 348 2.10 -9.20 5.88
C VAL A 348 1.66 -9.50 4.45
N LYS A 349 0.59 -8.85 3.95
CA LYS A 349 0.14 -8.99 2.56
C LYS A 349 1.26 -8.59 1.60
N SER A 350 1.90 -7.44 1.80
CA SER A 350 3.02 -6.99 0.98
C SER A 350 4.17 -7.99 0.96
N GLN A 351 4.53 -8.58 2.09
CA GLN A 351 5.57 -9.61 2.13
C GLN A 351 5.17 -10.89 1.37
N LEU A 352 3.91 -11.32 1.49
CA LEU A 352 3.39 -12.49 0.77
C LEU A 352 3.43 -12.24 -0.74
N PHE A 353 2.96 -11.08 -1.20
CA PHE A 353 3.02 -10.69 -2.61
C PHE A 353 4.46 -10.66 -3.12
N ASN A 354 5.39 -10.04 -2.39
CA ASN A 354 6.81 -10.04 -2.76
C ASN A 354 7.41 -11.45 -2.89
N ARG A 355 6.87 -12.45 -2.18
CA ARG A 355 7.32 -13.84 -2.32
C ARG A 355 6.72 -14.51 -3.55
N ILE A 356 5.46 -14.22 -3.86
CA ILE A 356 4.77 -14.77 -5.03
C ILE A 356 5.34 -14.18 -6.33
N SER A 357 5.68 -12.88 -6.36
CA SER A 357 6.24 -12.21 -7.55
C SER A 357 7.71 -12.56 -7.86
N ARG A 358 8.46 -13.11 -6.89
CA ARG A 358 9.91 -13.39 -7.04
C ARG A 358 10.23 -14.77 -7.63
N ASN A 359 9.23 -15.64 -7.73
CA ASN A 359 9.29 -16.93 -8.43
C ASN A 359 8.46 -16.84 -9.71
#